data_AF-A0A0F9QFR7-F1
#
_entry.id   AF-A0A0F9QFR7-F1
#
_cell.length_a   1.000
_cell.length_b   1.000
_cell.length_c   1.000
_cell.angle_alpha   90.00
_cell.angle_beta   90.00
_cell.angle_gamma   90.00
#
_symmetry.space_group_name_H-M   'P 1'
#
loop_
_entity.id
_entity.type
_entity.pdbx_description
1 polymer ?
#
loop_
_entity_poly.entity_id
_entity_poly.type
_entity_poly.pdbx_seq_one_letter_code
_entity_poly.pdbx_strand_id
1 'polypeptide(L)'
;MRIPSRQCCDPLPRMASRVPVRGFEDGMNSAPGIVFKGHYQLNGNLLFEADIDFPAGQWTCLLGRSGVGKSTILRLLLGFETGGAFDGTIRATNALPLTCQISYMAQSTLVLPWLSVLENIHIGARLRGEKPDVELARELLGRVGLSGYAHQKPGTLSGGMRQRIALARTLFENRPVVLLDEPFSALDAATRAEMQELAADVLKGRTAVLVTHDPGEAARLAHQIMVMSAGKTRSWPVPDSMPVRQIHDPEVIKCQARLLDHLRKVTL
;
A
#
# COMPACT_ATOMS: atom_id res chain seq x y z
N MET A 1 -34.27 26.80 0.90
CA MET A 1 -32.79 26.71 1.00
C MET A 1 -32.38 25.42 0.28
N ARG A 2 -31.87 25.51 -0.96
CA ARG A 2 -31.57 24.36 -1.82
C ARG A 2 -30.24 23.73 -1.40
N ILE A 3 -30.24 22.44 -1.11
CA ILE A 3 -29.05 21.62 -0.87
C ILE A 3 -28.44 21.30 -2.25
N PRO A 4 -27.14 21.56 -2.50
CA PRO A 4 -26.53 21.19 -3.77
C PRO A 4 -26.34 19.66 -3.81
N SER A 5 -26.87 19.06 -4.88
CA SER A 5 -26.71 17.64 -5.23
C SER A 5 -25.24 17.31 -5.48
N ARG A 6 -24.67 16.42 -4.66
CA ARG A 6 -23.40 15.75 -4.98
C ARG A 6 -23.63 14.89 -6.21
N GLN A 7 -22.90 15.16 -7.29
CA GLN A 7 -22.79 14.26 -8.43
C GLN A 7 -22.19 12.95 -7.93
N CYS A 8 -23.06 11.97 -7.68
CA CYS A 8 -22.67 10.57 -7.62
C CYS A 8 -22.03 10.22 -8.97
N CYS A 9 -20.86 9.58 -8.92
CA CYS A 9 -20.23 8.99 -10.08
C CYS A 9 -21.25 8.14 -10.86
N ASP A 10 -21.42 8.46 -12.14
CA ASP A 10 -22.16 7.60 -13.06
C ASP A 10 -21.51 6.20 -13.10
N PRO A 11 -22.31 5.12 -13.21
CA PRO A 11 -21.78 3.78 -13.34
C PRO A 11 -20.99 3.66 -14.65
N LEU A 12 -19.73 3.25 -14.55
CA LEU A 12 -18.84 2.97 -15.69
C LEU A 12 -19.53 2.04 -16.70
N PRO A 13 -19.35 2.27 -18.02
CA PRO A 13 -19.99 1.46 -19.04
C PRO A 13 -19.51 0.00 -18.97
N ARG A 14 -20.49 -0.91 -19.02
CA ARG A 14 -20.27 -2.37 -19.04
C ARG A 14 -19.54 -2.78 -20.32
N MET A 15 -18.23 -3.03 -20.24
CA MET A 15 -17.53 -3.77 -21.29
C MET A 15 -17.61 -5.27 -20.99
N ALA A 16 -18.57 -5.93 -21.62
CA ALA A 16 -18.58 -7.38 -21.75
C ALA A 16 -17.54 -7.77 -22.82
N SER A 17 -16.46 -8.43 -22.41
CA SER A 17 -15.68 -9.28 -23.32
C SER A 17 -15.06 -10.43 -22.54
N ARG A 18 -15.19 -11.65 -23.09
CA ARG A 18 -14.57 -12.87 -22.57
C ARG A 18 -13.06 -12.76 -22.78
N VAL A 19 -12.27 -12.84 -21.72
CA VAL A 19 -10.80 -12.85 -21.80
C VAL A 19 -10.29 -14.23 -21.40
N PRO A 20 -9.42 -14.88 -22.20
CA PRO A 20 -8.78 -16.14 -21.84
C PRO A 20 -7.64 -15.90 -20.83
N VAL A 21 -7.36 -16.92 -20.02
CA VAL A 21 -6.25 -16.93 -19.06
C VAL A 21 -4.92 -16.66 -19.78
N ARG A 22 -4.30 -15.50 -19.50
CA ARG A 22 -2.96 -15.10 -19.95
C ARG A 22 -2.23 -14.48 -18.75
N GLY A 23 -0.90 -14.56 -18.76
CA GLY A 23 -0.06 -14.11 -17.64
C GLY A 23 -0.33 -12.67 -17.20
N PHE A 24 0.27 -12.27 -16.08
CA PHE A 24 0.24 -10.91 -15.52
C PHE A 24 0.81 -9.80 -16.45
N GLU A 25 0.88 -10.03 -17.76
CA GLU A 25 1.25 -9.11 -18.82
C GLU A 25 0.13 -9.08 -19.87
N ASP A 26 -0.57 -7.94 -19.93
CA ASP A 26 -1.31 -7.36 -21.06
C ASP A 26 -2.67 -6.77 -20.67
N GLY A 27 -2.58 -5.51 -20.25
CA GLY A 27 -3.69 -4.60 -19.99
C GLY A 27 -3.11 -3.25 -19.60
N MET A 28 -2.48 -2.57 -20.58
CA MET A 28 -1.82 -1.26 -20.44
C MET A 28 -2.81 -0.18 -19.98
N ASN A 29 -3.06 -0.14 -18.67
CA ASN A 29 -3.31 1.12 -17.99
C ASN A 29 -2.05 1.36 -17.15
N SER A 30 -1.07 2.03 -17.76
CA SER A 30 0.21 2.32 -17.12
C SER A 30 -0.05 2.93 -15.74
N ALA A 31 0.49 2.33 -14.68
CA ALA A 31 0.29 2.86 -13.34
C ALA A 31 0.72 4.33 -13.28
N PRO A 32 -0.13 5.25 -12.79
CA PRO A 32 0.25 6.66 -12.75
C PRO A 32 1.27 6.89 -11.64
N GLY A 33 2.13 7.88 -11.83
CA GLY A 33 2.87 8.47 -10.72
C GLY A 33 1.96 9.37 -9.89
N ILE A 34 2.43 9.79 -8.72
CA ILE A 34 1.71 10.70 -7.83
C ILE A 34 2.64 11.82 -7.42
N VAL A 35 2.15 13.05 -7.49
CA VAL A 35 2.83 14.22 -6.94
C VAL A 35 2.11 14.62 -5.66
N PHE A 36 2.85 14.66 -4.55
CA PHE A 36 2.39 15.11 -3.25
C PHE A 36 3.25 16.28 -2.78
N LYS A 37 2.67 17.47 -2.70
CA LYS A 37 3.40 18.66 -2.25
C LYS A 37 2.55 19.50 -1.32
N GLY A 38 3.04 19.84 -0.15
CA GLY A 38 2.35 20.72 0.78
C GLY A 38 2.72 20.49 2.22
N HIS A 39 1.95 21.11 3.10
CA HIS A 39 2.12 20.98 4.54
C HIS A 39 0.82 20.60 5.22
N TYR A 40 0.94 19.91 6.34
CA TYR A 40 -0.18 19.42 7.12
C TYR A 40 -0.09 19.90 8.56
N GLN A 41 -1.18 20.48 9.06
CA GLN A 41 -1.30 20.94 10.43
C GLN A 41 -2.37 20.16 11.19
N LEU A 42 -2.07 19.79 12.44
CA LEU A 42 -3.00 19.17 13.36
C LEU A 42 -3.12 20.03 14.61
N ASN A 43 -4.35 20.46 14.93
CA ASN A 43 -4.61 21.37 16.06
C ASN A 43 -3.74 22.64 16.03
N GLY A 44 -3.50 23.20 14.84
CA GLY A 44 -2.68 24.40 14.63
C GLY A 44 -1.16 24.16 14.66
N ASN A 45 -0.69 22.94 14.93
CA ASN A 45 0.72 22.60 14.90
C ASN A 45 1.10 21.94 13.57
N LEU A 46 2.20 22.39 12.95
CA LEU A 46 2.77 21.74 11.77
C LEU A 46 3.22 20.31 12.13
N LEU A 47 2.60 19.31 11.50
CA LEU A 47 2.98 17.92 11.67
C LEU A 47 4.05 17.51 10.65
N PHE A 48 3.88 17.92 9.39
CA PHE A 48 4.87 17.71 8.33
C PHE A 48 4.70 18.68 7.16
N GLU A 49 5.81 18.94 6.48
CA GLU A 49 5.92 19.47 5.12
C GLU A 49 6.54 18.38 4.23
N ALA A 50 5.93 18.14 3.09
CA ALA A 50 6.35 17.09 2.18
C ALA A 50 6.33 17.57 0.73
N ASP A 51 7.37 17.19 -0.01
CA ASP A 51 7.49 17.34 -1.45
C ASP A 51 8.00 15.99 -1.97
N ILE A 52 7.07 15.16 -2.41
CA ILE A 52 7.31 13.76 -2.75
C ILE A 52 6.67 13.46 -4.09
N ASP A 53 7.52 13.04 -5.02
CA ASP A 53 7.09 12.32 -6.21
C ASP A 53 7.11 10.82 -5.92
N PHE A 54 6.00 10.14 -6.18
CA PHE A 54 5.88 8.69 -6.20
C PHE A 54 5.94 8.24 -7.66
N PRO A 55 7.07 7.68 -8.15
CA PRO A 55 7.23 7.40 -9.57
C PRO A 55 6.28 6.30 -10.05
N ALA A 56 5.81 6.45 -11.29
CA ALA A 56 4.95 5.49 -11.97
C ALA A 56 5.55 4.08 -12.00
N GLY A 57 4.79 3.06 -11.61
CA GLY A 57 5.21 1.66 -11.71
C GLY A 57 6.36 1.27 -10.77
N GLN A 58 6.68 2.10 -9.78
CA GLN A 58 7.77 1.88 -8.84
C GLN A 58 7.28 1.84 -7.39
N TRP A 59 8.14 1.31 -6.52
CA TRP A 59 7.93 1.26 -5.09
C TRP A 59 8.61 2.42 -4.38
N THR A 60 7.83 3.23 -3.67
CA THR A 60 8.34 4.26 -2.76
C THR A 60 8.08 3.83 -1.32
N CYS A 61 9.14 3.77 -0.51
CA CYS A 61 9.04 3.49 0.92
C CYS A 61 9.08 4.78 1.73
N LEU A 62 8.01 5.06 2.48
CA LEU A 62 7.96 6.11 3.48
C LEU A 62 8.42 5.53 4.82
N LEU A 63 9.63 5.90 5.23
CA LEU A 63 10.28 5.40 6.45
C LEU A 63 10.33 6.49 7.51
N GLY A 64 10.03 6.16 8.75
CA GLY A 64 10.13 7.11 9.86
C GLY A 64 9.56 6.55 11.15
N ARG A 65 9.80 7.26 12.26
CA ARG A 65 9.27 6.85 13.58
C ARG A 65 7.74 6.93 13.64
N SER A 66 7.14 6.29 14.64
CA SER A 66 5.69 6.40 14.87
C SER A 66 5.31 7.85 15.18
N GLY A 67 4.16 8.31 14.66
CA GLY A 67 3.64 9.65 14.92
C GLY A 67 4.11 10.77 13.98
N VAL A 68 5.06 10.53 13.07
CA VAL A 68 5.58 11.56 12.14
C VAL A 68 4.64 11.88 10.95
N GLY A 69 3.46 11.28 10.89
CA GLY A 69 2.46 11.57 9.84
C GLY A 69 2.47 10.65 8.60
N LYS A 70 3.19 9.52 8.61
CA LYS A 70 3.23 8.57 7.47
C LYS A 70 1.84 8.08 7.05
N SER A 71 1.05 7.55 7.99
CA SER A 71 -0.33 7.11 7.72
C SER A 71 -1.25 8.28 7.36
N THR A 72 -0.95 9.50 7.81
CA THR A 72 -1.68 10.71 7.42
C THR A 72 -1.47 11.02 5.93
N ILE A 73 -0.25 10.87 5.41
CA ILE A 73 0.01 10.98 3.95
C ILE A 73 -0.86 9.99 3.18
N LEU A 74 -0.91 8.71 3.59
CA LEU A 74 -1.74 7.72 2.90
C LEU A 74 -3.23 8.08 2.93
N ARG A 75 -3.74 8.58 4.07
CA ARG A 75 -5.13 9.04 4.19
C ARG A 75 -5.42 10.23 3.27
N LEU A 76 -4.49 11.17 3.14
CA LEU A 76 -4.62 12.29 2.22
C LEU A 76 -4.63 11.83 0.75
N LEU A 77 -3.79 10.86 0.38
CA LEU A 77 -3.80 10.24 -0.95
C LEU A 77 -5.14 9.56 -1.28
N LEU A 78 -5.79 8.97 -0.27
CA LEU A 78 -7.12 8.38 -0.37
C LEU A 78 -8.27 9.40 -0.39
N GLY A 79 -7.98 10.69 -0.15
CA GLY A 79 -9.00 11.72 0.01
C GLY A 79 -9.82 11.56 1.29
N PHE A 80 -9.29 10.90 2.32
CA PHE A 80 -9.97 10.74 3.61
C PHE A 80 -9.80 11.97 4.50
N GLU A 81 -10.80 12.21 5.35
CA GLU A 81 -10.68 13.20 6.42
C GLU A 81 -9.63 12.77 7.46
N THR A 82 -8.78 13.71 7.85
CA THR A 82 -7.62 13.46 8.72
C THR A 82 -7.69 14.20 10.05
N GLY A 83 -8.71 15.05 10.25
CA GLY A 83 -8.89 15.86 11.46
C GLY A 83 -7.99 17.10 11.55
N GLY A 84 -7.15 17.33 10.55
CA GLY A 84 -6.30 18.52 10.43
C GLY A 84 -6.47 19.19 9.06
N ALA A 85 -5.63 20.20 8.81
CA ALA A 85 -5.65 20.98 7.59
C ALA A 85 -4.43 20.64 6.72
N PHE A 86 -4.69 20.25 5.47
CA PHE A 86 -3.66 20.11 4.44
C PHE A 86 -3.73 21.30 3.49
N ASP A 87 -2.62 21.99 3.31
CA ASP A 87 -2.46 23.04 2.30
C ASP A 87 -1.36 22.61 1.32
N GLY A 88 -1.78 22.33 0.09
CA GLY A 88 -0.94 21.72 -0.91
C GLY A 88 -1.68 21.14 -2.11
N THR A 89 -0.95 20.38 -2.91
CA THR A 89 -1.42 19.70 -4.12
C THR A 89 -1.16 18.20 -4.02
N ILE A 90 -2.17 17.40 -4.35
CA ILE A 90 -2.08 15.96 -4.54
C ILE A 90 -2.68 15.65 -5.90
N ARG A 91 -1.89 15.06 -6.81
CA ARG A 91 -2.38 14.72 -8.16
C ARG A 91 -1.73 13.45 -8.71
N ALA A 92 -2.50 12.69 -9.48
CA ALA A 92 -1.97 11.63 -10.33
C ALA A 92 -1.38 12.23 -11.61
N THR A 93 -0.32 11.62 -12.15
CA THR A 93 0.30 12.09 -13.41
C THR A 93 -0.59 11.90 -14.64
N ASN A 94 -1.58 10.99 -14.57
CA ASN A 94 -2.56 10.77 -15.64
C ASN A 94 -3.79 11.69 -15.54
N ALA A 95 -3.79 12.66 -14.61
CA ALA A 95 -4.87 13.60 -14.34
C ALA A 95 -6.24 12.97 -13.99
N LEU A 96 -6.30 11.65 -13.72
CA LEU A 96 -7.50 10.99 -13.25
C LEU A 96 -7.60 11.06 -11.71
N PRO A 97 -8.81 11.05 -11.13
CA PRO A 97 -8.98 11.00 -9.69
C PRO A 97 -8.29 9.79 -9.05
N LEU A 98 -7.48 10.02 -8.01
CA LEU A 98 -6.77 8.95 -7.30
C LEU A 98 -7.71 7.98 -6.58
N THR A 99 -8.83 8.48 -6.07
CA THR A 99 -9.83 7.71 -5.31
C THR A 99 -10.37 6.49 -6.05
N CYS A 100 -10.39 6.52 -7.39
CA CYS A 100 -10.86 5.41 -8.22
C CYS A 100 -9.73 4.44 -8.63
N GLN A 101 -8.48 4.74 -8.29
CA GLN A 101 -7.29 4.06 -8.80
C GLN A 101 -6.45 3.40 -7.72
N ILE A 102 -6.83 3.54 -6.45
CA ILE A 102 -6.07 3.08 -5.29
C ILE A 102 -6.70 1.81 -4.68
N SER A 103 -5.87 0.83 -4.34
CA SER A 103 -6.16 -0.13 -3.26
C SER A 103 -5.32 0.19 -2.02
N TYR A 104 -5.88 -0.06 -0.83
CA TYR A 104 -5.25 0.33 0.43
C TYR A 104 -5.32 -0.80 1.46
N MET A 105 -4.15 -1.13 1.99
CA MET A 105 -4.01 -1.96 3.18
C MET A 105 -3.74 -1.05 4.38
N ALA A 106 -4.69 -0.97 5.30
CA ALA A 106 -4.52 -0.24 6.55
C ALA A 106 -3.61 -1.00 7.53
N GLN A 107 -3.03 -0.26 8.49
CA GLN A 107 -2.22 -0.82 9.57
C GLN A 107 -3.02 -1.84 10.40
N SER A 108 -4.30 -1.56 10.66
CA SER A 108 -5.21 -2.56 11.21
C SER A 108 -5.74 -3.46 10.09
N THR A 109 -5.77 -4.77 10.33
CA THR A 109 -6.16 -5.74 9.30
C THR A 109 -7.56 -5.51 8.71
N LEU A 110 -8.47 -4.89 9.48
CA LEU A 110 -9.87 -4.64 9.09
C LEU A 110 -10.56 -5.88 8.49
N VAL A 111 -10.17 -7.08 8.92
CA VAL A 111 -10.78 -8.34 8.47
C VAL A 111 -12.12 -8.48 9.20
N LEU A 112 -13.19 -8.66 8.43
CA LEU A 112 -14.57 -8.70 8.92
C LEU A 112 -14.82 -10.03 9.63
N PRO A 113 -15.13 -10.02 10.95
CA PRO A 113 -15.14 -11.23 11.77
C PRO A 113 -16.29 -12.20 11.43
N TRP A 114 -17.37 -11.71 10.81
CA TRP A 114 -18.51 -12.53 10.38
C TRP A 114 -18.35 -13.11 8.97
N LEU A 115 -17.34 -12.71 8.20
CA LEU A 115 -17.06 -13.29 6.87
C LEU A 115 -16.00 -14.37 6.98
N SER A 116 -16.05 -15.39 6.12
CA SER A 116 -14.94 -16.33 5.95
C SER A 116 -13.70 -15.64 5.36
N VAL A 117 -12.56 -16.33 5.36
CA VAL A 117 -11.32 -15.82 4.75
C VAL A 117 -11.52 -15.46 3.28
N LEU A 118 -12.11 -16.37 2.50
CA LEU A 118 -12.35 -16.14 1.07
C LEU A 118 -13.34 -14.99 0.84
N GLU A 119 -14.38 -14.89 1.67
CA GLU A 119 -15.34 -13.79 1.60
C GLU A 119 -14.72 -12.44 1.98
N ASN A 120 -13.74 -12.43 2.88
CA ASN A 120 -12.97 -11.23 3.19
C ASN A 120 -12.15 -10.76 1.98
N ILE A 121 -11.53 -11.67 1.22
CA ILE A 121 -10.81 -11.33 -0.01
C ILE A 121 -11.77 -10.75 -1.06
N HIS A 122 -12.95 -11.33 -1.20
CA HIS A 122 -13.96 -10.89 -2.18
C HIS A 122 -14.70 -9.60 -1.84
N ILE A 123 -14.53 -9.03 -0.63
CA ILE A 123 -15.46 -8.02 -0.12
C ILE A 123 -15.57 -6.79 -1.01
N GLY A 124 -14.47 -6.28 -1.58
CA GLY A 124 -14.51 -5.07 -2.41
C GLY A 124 -15.28 -5.28 -3.70
N ALA A 125 -15.06 -6.40 -4.41
CA ALA A 125 -15.85 -6.77 -5.58
C ALA A 125 -17.35 -6.91 -5.24
N ARG A 126 -17.68 -7.58 -4.13
CA ARG A 126 -19.08 -7.73 -3.68
C ARG A 126 -19.75 -6.38 -3.39
N LEU A 127 -19.04 -5.46 -2.73
CA LEU A 127 -19.56 -4.12 -2.43
C LEU A 127 -19.78 -3.27 -3.68
N ARG A 128 -19.02 -3.52 -4.75
CA ARG A 128 -19.24 -2.89 -6.08
C ARG A 128 -20.30 -3.60 -6.93
N GLY A 129 -20.89 -4.69 -6.45
CA GLY A 129 -21.83 -5.50 -7.22
C GLY A 129 -21.16 -6.30 -8.35
N GLU A 130 -19.84 -6.48 -8.30
CA GLU A 130 -19.05 -7.26 -9.25
C GLU A 130 -19.04 -8.74 -8.82
N LYS A 131 -18.98 -9.65 -9.80
CA LYS A 131 -18.75 -11.07 -9.51
C LYS A 131 -17.26 -11.27 -9.19
N PRO A 132 -16.90 -11.77 -7.99
CA PRO A 132 -15.50 -12.00 -7.65
C PRO A 132 -14.88 -13.09 -8.53
N ASP A 133 -13.62 -12.89 -8.91
CA ASP A 133 -12.78 -13.93 -9.52
C ASP A 133 -12.32 -14.90 -8.43
N VAL A 134 -12.96 -16.08 -8.37
CA VAL A 134 -12.73 -17.05 -7.30
C VAL A 134 -11.38 -17.74 -7.49
N GLU A 135 -10.95 -17.94 -8.73
CA GLU A 135 -9.68 -18.56 -9.08
C GLU A 135 -8.51 -17.68 -8.64
N LEU A 136 -8.55 -16.38 -8.95
CA LEU A 136 -7.55 -15.42 -8.48
C LEU A 136 -7.50 -15.35 -6.95
N ALA A 137 -8.66 -15.33 -6.29
CA ALA A 137 -8.72 -15.29 -4.82
C ALA A 137 -8.11 -16.55 -4.19
N ARG A 138 -8.35 -17.73 -4.77
CA ARG A 138 -7.74 -18.99 -4.31
C ARG A 138 -6.24 -19.04 -4.56
N GLU A 139 -5.79 -18.54 -5.71
CA GLU A 139 -4.36 -18.42 -6.02
C GLU A 139 -3.66 -17.53 -4.99
N LEU A 140 -4.15 -16.31 -4.77
CA LEU A 140 -3.60 -15.39 -3.78
C LEU A 140 -3.63 -16.00 -2.38
N LEU A 141 -4.72 -16.70 -2.02
CA LEU A 141 -4.82 -17.39 -0.74
C LEU A 141 -3.76 -18.48 -0.57
N GLY A 142 -3.45 -19.22 -1.64
CA GLY A 142 -2.39 -20.21 -1.66
C GLY A 142 -1.01 -19.59 -1.57
N ARG A 143 -0.77 -18.48 -2.28
CA ARG A 143 0.49 -17.74 -2.24
C ARG A 143 0.77 -17.10 -0.88
N VAL A 144 -0.26 -16.71 -0.13
CA VAL A 144 -0.10 -16.30 1.27
C VAL A 144 -0.08 -17.48 2.25
N GLY A 145 -0.07 -18.73 1.79
CA GLY A 145 0.05 -19.92 2.64
C GLY A 145 -1.19 -20.20 3.50
N LEU A 146 -2.39 -19.88 3.00
CA LEU A 146 -3.65 -20.01 3.75
C LEU A 146 -4.73 -20.83 3.02
N SER A 147 -4.38 -21.64 2.01
CA SER A 147 -5.34 -22.46 1.25
C SER A 147 -6.31 -23.27 2.12
N GLY A 148 -5.80 -23.88 3.19
CA GLY A 148 -6.60 -24.69 4.13
C GLY A 148 -7.57 -23.90 5.02
N TYR A 149 -7.52 -22.57 4.99
CA TYR A 149 -8.31 -21.69 5.86
C TYR A 149 -9.41 -20.93 5.11
N ALA A 150 -9.63 -21.21 3.82
CA ALA A 150 -10.55 -20.45 2.96
C ALA A 150 -11.94 -20.22 3.56
N HIS A 151 -12.48 -21.22 4.26
CA HIS A 151 -13.82 -21.20 4.84
C HIS A 151 -13.85 -20.85 6.35
N GLN A 152 -12.69 -20.67 6.97
CA GLN A 152 -12.59 -20.34 8.39
C GLN A 152 -12.99 -18.90 8.67
N LYS A 153 -13.46 -18.62 9.89
CA LYS A 153 -13.75 -17.26 10.35
C LYS A 153 -12.50 -16.64 11.00
N PRO A 154 -12.27 -15.32 10.89
CA PRO A 154 -11.06 -14.64 11.40
C PRO A 154 -10.77 -14.81 12.90
N GLY A 155 -11.80 -15.09 13.70
CA GLY A 155 -11.66 -15.31 15.14
C GLY A 155 -10.82 -16.53 15.52
N THR A 156 -10.64 -17.50 14.61
CA THR A 156 -9.83 -18.70 14.85
C THR A 156 -8.39 -18.55 14.35
N LEU A 157 -8.02 -17.38 13.81
CA LEU A 157 -6.75 -17.16 13.14
C LEU A 157 -5.78 -16.36 14.01
N SER A 158 -4.47 -16.50 13.78
CA SER A 158 -3.46 -15.65 14.44
C SER A 158 -3.46 -14.23 13.85
N GLY A 159 -2.79 -13.29 14.54
CA GLY A 159 -2.59 -11.93 14.04
C GLY A 159 -1.89 -11.91 12.66
N GLY A 160 -0.80 -12.66 12.52
CA GLY A 160 -0.08 -12.77 11.25
C GLY A 160 -0.89 -13.42 10.13
N MET A 161 -1.78 -14.38 10.44
CA MET A 161 -2.71 -14.92 9.45
C MET A 161 -3.72 -13.87 8.99
N ARG A 162 -4.28 -13.07 9.91
CA ARG A 162 -5.16 -11.95 9.53
C ARG A 162 -4.45 -10.88 8.71
N GLN A 163 -3.17 -10.61 9.00
CA GLN A 163 -2.34 -9.70 8.22
C GLN A 163 -2.17 -10.19 6.78
N ARG A 164 -1.86 -11.48 6.60
CA ARG A 164 -1.77 -12.13 5.28
C ARG A 164 -3.08 -12.10 4.51
N ILE A 165 -4.23 -12.24 5.19
CA ILE A 165 -5.56 -12.09 4.56
C ILE A 165 -5.79 -10.65 4.10
N ALA A 166 -5.44 -9.65 4.92
CA ALA A 166 -5.56 -8.25 4.57
C ALA A 166 -4.68 -7.88 3.36
N LEU A 167 -3.46 -8.46 3.28
CA LEU A 167 -2.60 -8.32 2.11
C LEU A 167 -3.24 -8.96 0.87
N ALA A 168 -3.67 -10.23 0.95
CA ALA A 168 -4.33 -10.92 -0.16
C ALA A 168 -5.57 -10.16 -0.67
N ARG A 169 -6.41 -9.65 0.24
CA ARG A 169 -7.57 -8.80 -0.09
C ARG A 169 -7.16 -7.54 -0.84
N THR A 170 -6.07 -6.90 -0.44
CA THR A 170 -5.60 -5.66 -1.08
C THR A 170 -5.02 -5.93 -2.47
N LEU A 171 -4.28 -7.03 -2.62
CA LEU A 171 -3.72 -7.47 -3.90
C LEU A 171 -4.81 -7.92 -4.88
N PHE A 172 -5.88 -8.54 -4.39
CA PHE A 172 -7.03 -8.97 -5.18
C PHE A 172 -7.73 -7.83 -5.92
N GLU A 173 -7.69 -6.60 -5.38
CA GLU A 173 -8.30 -5.43 -6.02
C GLU A 173 -7.62 -5.02 -7.33
N ASN A 174 -6.39 -5.49 -7.58
CA ASN A 174 -5.64 -5.30 -8.82
C ASN A 174 -5.63 -3.84 -9.34
N ARG A 175 -5.41 -2.88 -8.44
CA ARG A 175 -5.41 -1.45 -8.74
C ARG A 175 -4.04 -0.96 -9.21
N PRO A 176 -3.98 0.07 -10.07
CA PRO A 176 -2.72 0.61 -10.58
C PRO A 176 -1.86 1.28 -9.49
N VAL A 177 -2.49 1.82 -8.44
CA VAL A 177 -1.83 2.38 -7.27
C VAL A 177 -2.17 1.53 -6.05
N VAL A 178 -1.16 1.18 -5.25
CA VAL A 178 -1.34 0.38 -4.03
C VAL A 178 -0.65 1.06 -2.85
N LEU A 179 -1.42 1.33 -1.80
CA LEU A 179 -0.94 1.93 -0.56
C LEU A 179 -0.90 0.85 0.53
N LEU A 180 0.26 0.65 1.15
CA LEU A 180 0.47 -0.37 2.17
C LEU A 180 0.94 0.27 3.47
N ASP A 181 0.12 0.24 4.52
CA ASP A 181 0.45 0.79 5.84
C ASP A 181 0.91 -0.32 6.79
N GLU A 182 2.21 -0.45 7.00
CA GLU A 182 2.86 -1.48 7.81
C GLU A 182 2.36 -2.92 7.54
N PRO A 183 2.33 -3.36 6.26
CA PRO A 183 1.73 -4.63 5.87
C PRO A 183 2.41 -5.86 6.47
N PHE A 184 3.68 -5.78 6.90
CA PHE A 184 4.46 -6.95 7.34
C PHE A 184 4.91 -6.92 8.81
N SER A 185 4.45 -5.93 9.59
CA SER A 185 4.89 -5.68 10.97
C SER A 185 4.54 -6.81 11.95
N ALA A 186 3.44 -7.53 11.72
CA ALA A 186 2.95 -8.62 12.57
C ALA A 186 3.43 -10.02 12.15
N LEU A 187 4.45 -10.12 11.30
CA LEU A 187 4.96 -11.38 10.75
C LEU A 187 6.35 -11.72 11.32
N ASP A 188 6.63 -13.00 11.48
CA ASP A 188 7.99 -13.50 11.74
C ASP A 188 8.91 -13.26 10.52
N ALA A 189 10.22 -13.37 10.71
CA ALA A 189 11.21 -12.97 9.71
C ALA A 189 11.10 -13.76 8.38
N ALA A 190 10.83 -15.07 8.43
CA ALA A 190 10.73 -15.90 7.24
C ALA A 190 9.43 -15.58 6.47
N THR A 191 8.28 -15.63 7.17
CA THR A 191 6.99 -15.27 6.56
C THR A 191 7.01 -13.83 6.04
N ARG A 192 7.65 -12.89 6.73
CA ARG A 192 7.82 -11.51 6.27
C ARG A 192 8.53 -11.46 4.92
N ALA A 193 9.67 -12.12 4.78
CA ALA A 193 10.42 -12.13 3.52
C ALA A 193 9.60 -12.71 2.36
N GLU A 194 8.91 -13.83 2.60
CA GLU A 194 8.02 -14.45 1.61
C GLU A 194 6.89 -13.49 1.19
N MET A 195 6.27 -12.78 2.15
CA MET A 195 5.19 -11.84 1.83
C MET A 195 5.69 -10.58 1.11
N GLN A 196 6.93 -10.15 1.37
CA GLN A 196 7.59 -9.06 0.65
C GLN A 196 7.83 -9.44 -0.82
N GLU A 197 8.35 -10.64 -1.06
CA GLU A 197 8.59 -11.19 -2.40
C GLU A 197 7.27 -11.37 -3.17
N LEU A 198 6.26 -11.94 -2.51
CA LEU A 198 4.91 -12.06 -3.04
C LEU A 198 4.33 -10.70 -3.46
N ALA A 199 4.38 -9.71 -2.57
CA ALA A 199 3.80 -8.40 -2.85
C ALA A 199 4.51 -7.72 -4.02
N ALA A 200 5.83 -7.80 -4.09
CA ALA A 200 6.58 -7.21 -5.19
C ALA A 200 6.33 -7.88 -6.54
N ASP A 201 6.16 -9.20 -6.55
CA ASP A 201 5.80 -9.94 -7.77
C ASP A 201 4.40 -9.54 -8.27
N VAL A 202 3.40 -9.57 -7.39
CA VAL A 202 2.01 -9.23 -7.76
C VAL A 202 1.86 -7.75 -8.15
N LEU A 203 2.66 -6.87 -7.54
CA LEU A 203 2.62 -5.43 -7.80
C LEU A 203 3.66 -4.96 -8.82
N LYS A 204 4.21 -5.88 -9.62
CA LYS A 204 5.12 -5.52 -10.71
C LYS A 204 4.43 -4.54 -11.68
N GLY A 205 5.08 -3.41 -11.97
CA GLY A 205 4.52 -2.35 -12.80
C GLY A 205 3.40 -1.52 -12.17
N ARG A 206 3.10 -1.71 -10.87
CA ARG A 206 2.17 -0.89 -10.09
C ARG A 206 2.92 0.19 -9.32
N THR A 207 2.26 1.33 -9.07
CA THR A 207 2.81 2.38 -8.21
C THR A 207 2.50 2.02 -6.77
N ALA A 208 3.51 1.57 -6.02
CA ALA A 208 3.34 1.11 -4.65
C ALA A 208 3.94 2.11 -3.65
N VAL A 209 3.16 2.46 -2.63
CA VAL A 209 3.63 3.28 -1.49
C VAL A 209 3.61 2.42 -0.24
N LEU A 210 4.79 2.09 0.27
CA LEU A 210 4.96 1.31 1.48
C LEU A 210 5.29 2.24 2.65
N VAL A 211 4.41 2.33 3.64
CA VAL A 211 4.73 2.92 4.93
C VAL A 211 5.30 1.84 5.83
N THR A 212 6.49 2.08 6.36
CA THR A 212 7.14 1.15 7.31
C THR A 212 7.97 1.90 8.34
N HIS A 213 8.28 1.24 9.45
CA HIS A 213 9.28 1.66 10.43
C HIS A 213 10.52 0.76 10.43
N ASP A 214 10.56 -0.28 9.58
CA ASP A 214 11.68 -1.21 9.47
C ASP A 214 12.61 -0.79 8.31
N PRO A 215 13.86 -0.39 8.60
CA PRO A 215 14.79 0.03 7.56
C PRO A 215 15.21 -1.09 6.60
N GLY A 216 15.13 -2.37 7.02
CA GLY A 216 15.43 -3.51 6.16
C GLY A 216 14.40 -3.66 5.06
N GLU A 217 13.12 -3.43 5.35
CA GLU A 217 12.05 -3.44 4.34
C GLU A 217 12.27 -2.36 3.29
N ALA A 218 12.56 -1.14 3.75
CA ALA A 218 12.85 -0.01 2.87
C ALA A 218 14.06 -0.31 1.97
N ALA A 219 15.16 -0.81 2.53
CA ALA A 219 16.35 -1.16 1.78
C ALA A 219 16.09 -2.27 0.74
N ARG A 220 15.22 -3.24 1.04
CA ARG A 220 14.94 -4.37 0.13
C ARG A 220 13.95 -4.06 -0.98
N LEU A 221 12.88 -3.33 -0.69
CA LEU A 221 11.73 -3.18 -1.59
C LEU A 221 11.73 -1.86 -2.37
N ALA A 222 12.37 -0.82 -1.84
CA ALA A 222 12.25 0.50 -2.41
C ALA A 222 13.02 0.64 -3.72
N HIS A 223 12.36 1.25 -4.70
CA HIS A 223 13.04 2.01 -5.76
C HIS A 223 13.43 3.40 -5.25
N GLN A 224 12.61 3.98 -4.36
CA GLN A 224 12.84 5.26 -3.70
C GLN A 224 12.53 5.18 -2.21
N ILE A 225 13.44 5.68 -1.36
CA ILE A 225 13.20 5.79 0.09
C ILE A 225 13.02 7.25 0.45
N MET A 226 11.92 7.56 1.12
CA MET A 226 11.65 8.87 1.70
C MET A 226 11.65 8.74 3.22
N VAL A 227 12.61 9.37 3.88
CA VAL A 227 12.68 9.43 5.33
C VAL A 227 11.87 10.62 5.83
N MET A 228 10.94 10.36 6.74
CA MET A 228 10.12 11.35 7.42
C MET A 228 10.63 11.57 8.84
N SER A 229 10.95 12.83 9.18
CA SER A 229 11.48 13.17 10.49
C SER A 229 11.25 14.65 10.84
N ALA A 230 10.87 14.96 12.08
CA ALA A 230 10.75 16.32 12.61
C ALA A 230 10.06 17.32 11.65
N GLY A 231 8.91 16.90 11.10
CA GLY A 231 8.10 17.73 10.22
C GLY A 231 8.63 17.91 8.79
N LYS A 232 9.66 17.17 8.36
CA LYS A 232 10.18 17.23 6.99
C LYS A 232 10.30 15.84 6.37
N THR A 233 10.38 15.83 5.05
CA THR A 233 10.63 14.63 4.24
C THR A 233 11.93 14.78 3.47
N ARG A 234 12.72 13.71 3.37
CA ARG A 234 14.02 13.70 2.72
C ARG A 234 14.23 12.41 1.94
N SER A 235 14.69 12.52 0.69
CA SER A 235 15.12 11.35 -0.09
C SER A 235 16.38 10.73 0.49
N TRP A 236 16.43 9.40 0.49
CA TRP A 236 17.54 8.60 1.00
C TRP A 236 18.12 7.68 -0.09
N PRO A 237 19.46 7.53 -0.18
CA PRO A 237 20.08 6.63 -1.16
C PRO A 237 19.63 5.17 -1.01
N VAL A 238 19.22 4.57 -2.12
CA VAL A 238 18.89 3.13 -2.19
C VAL A 238 20.11 2.31 -2.63
N PRO A 239 20.18 1.01 -2.31
CA PRO A 239 21.21 0.14 -2.91
C PRO A 239 21.08 0.07 -4.43
N ASP A 240 22.21 -0.07 -5.13
CA ASP A 240 22.27 -0.04 -6.60
C ASP A 240 21.56 -1.22 -7.28
N SER A 241 21.44 -2.36 -6.59
CA SER A 241 20.70 -3.52 -7.09
C SER A 241 19.20 -3.22 -7.23
N MET A 242 18.52 -3.85 -8.19
CA MET A 242 17.07 -3.67 -8.35
C MET A 242 16.29 -4.38 -7.24
N PRO A 243 15.18 -3.79 -6.73
CA PRO A 243 14.27 -4.50 -5.83
C PRO A 243 13.49 -5.61 -6.57
N VAL A 244 13.10 -6.71 -5.93
CA VAL A 244 13.32 -7.06 -4.51
C VAL A 244 14.74 -7.56 -4.27
N ARG A 245 15.45 -6.89 -3.38
CA ARG A 245 16.83 -7.26 -3.03
C ARG A 245 16.85 -8.41 -2.04
N GLN A 246 17.89 -9.24 -2.13
CA GLN A 246 18.10 -10.38 -1.25
C GLN A 246 18.36 -9.92 0.19
N ILE A 247 17.89 -10.69 1.18
CA ILE A 247 18.03 -10.32 2.61
C ILE A 247 19.51 -10.18 3.02
N HIS A 248 20.34 -11.04 2.44
CA HIS A 248 21.75 -11.16 2.75
C HIS A 248 22.64 -10.32 1.81
N ASP A 249 22.06 -9.47 0.96
CA ASP A 249 22.82 -8.54 0.11
C ASP A 249 23.62 -7.57 1.02
N PRO A 250 24.96 -7.52 0.92
CA PRO A 250 25.78 -6.63 1.72
C PRO A 250 25.38 -5.15 1.62
N GLU A 251 24.91 -4.68 0.47
CA GLU A 251 24.49 -3.29 0.29
C GLU A 251 23.14 -3.01 0.97
N VAL A 252 22.25 -4.00 1.01
CA VAL A 252 21.00 -3.92 1.81
C VAL A 252 21.34 -3.78 3.28
N ILE A 253 22.23 -4.63 3.81
CA ILE A 253 22.65 -4.60 5.22
C ILE A 253 23.29 -3.25 5.58
N LYS A 254 24.19 -2.74 4.72
CA LYS A 254 24.81 -1.41 4.90
C LYS A 254 23.78 -0.29 4.88
N CYS A 255 22.83 -0.31 3.93
CA CYS A 255 21.78 0.71 3.84
C CYS A 255 20.88 0.68 5.09
N GLN A 256 20.44 -0.50 5.52
CA GLN A 256 19.66 -0.70 6.73
C GLN A 256 20.37 -0.13 7.96
N ALA A 257 21.66 -0.42 8.13
CA ALA A 257 22.44 0.10 9.26
C ALA A 257 22.52 1.64 9.26
N ARG A 258 22.80 2.27 8.10
CA ARG A 258 22.86 3.73 7.97
C ARG A 258 21.51 4.40 8.23
N LEU A 259 20.42 3.79 7.76
CA LEU A 259 19.07 4.27 8.02
C LEU A 259 18.72 4.18 9.52
N LEU A 260 19.04 3.07 10.16
CA LEU A 260 18.81 2.89 11.59
C LEU A 260 19.57 3.93 12.42
N ASP A 261 20.85 4.14 12.10
CA ASP A 261 21.67 5.17 12.77
C ASP A 261 21.10 6.58 12.58
N HIS A 262 20.59 6.88 11.38
CA HIS A 262 19.94 8.15 11.12
C HIS A 262 18.66 8.31 11.95
N LEU A 263 17.77 7.32 11.93
CA LEU A 263 16.51 7.34 12.68
C LEU A 263 16.72 7.44 14.21
N ARG A 264 17.84 6.92 14.73
CA ARG A 264 18.21 7.05 16.14
C ARG A 264 18.69 8.44 16.52
N LYS A 265 19.34 9.16 15.59
CA LYS A 265 19.86 10.52 15.83
C LYS A 265 18.78 11.59 15.73
N VAL A 266 17.73 11.35 14.94
CA VAL A 266 16.62 12.29 14.81
C VAL A 266 15.62 12.07 15.95
N THR A 267 15.86 12.76 17.06
CA THR A 267 14.89 12.88 18.16
C THR A 267 13.80 13.88 17.76
N LEU A 268 12.55 13.56 18.13
CA LEU A 268 11.31 14.29 17.80
C LEU A 268 11.38 15.77 18.18
#